data_AF-A0A4R2P7D9-F1
#
_entry.id   AF-A0A4R2P7D9-F1
#
_cell.length_a   1.000
_cell.length_b   1.000
_cell.length_c   1.000
_cell.angle_alpha   90.00
_cell.angle_beta   90.00
_cell.angle_gamma   90.00
#
_symmetry.space_group_name_H-M   'P 1'
#
loop_
_entity.id
_entity.type
_entity.pdbx_description
1 polymer ?
#
loop_
_entity_poly.entity_id
_entity_poly.type
_entity_poly.pdbx_seq_one_letter_code
_entity_poly.pdbx_strand_id
1 'polypeptide(L)' 'YGLGQSMSRRGNCWDNAPQESFFGHLKDEVDCQSARTIKELKSKINHYMVYYNNYRYQWNLKKMTPIQYRNHLLSA' A
#
# COMPACT_ATOMS: atom_id res chain seq x y z
N TYR A 1 18.38 15.49 10.50
CA TYR A 1 17.89 14.55 9.46
C TYR A 1 17.64 15.36 8.20
N GLY A 2 18.59 15.38 7.24
CA GLY A 2 18.55 16.26 6.07
C GLY A 2 17.58 15.83 4.96
N LEU A 3 16.38 15.40 5.33
CA LEU A 3 15.33 15.04 4.37
C LEU A 3 14.54 16.30 3.99
N GLY A 4 14.52 16.64 2.70
CA GLY A 4 13.73 17.74 2.17
C GLY A 4 12.27 17.33 1.99
N GLN A 5 11.35 18.21 2.39
CA GLN A 5 9.94 18.03 2.09
C GLN A 5 9.68 18.27 0.60
N SER A 6 9.04 17.31 -0.06
CA SER A 6 8.54 17.46 -1.44
C SER A 6 7.02 17.48 -1.41
N MET A 7 6.43 18.49 -2.06
CA MET A 7 4.98 18.64 -2.19
C MET A 7 4.64 18.85 -3.66
N SER A 8 3.74 18.03 -4.20
CA SER A 8 3.17 18.26 -5.54
C SER A 8 2.34 19.54 -5.56
N ARG A 9 2.14 20.11 -6.75
CA ARG A 9 1.22 21.25 -6.93
C ARG A 9 -0.21 20.83 -6.56
N ARG A 10 -1.01 21.75 -6.02
CA ARG A 10 -2.44 21.49 -5.75
C ARG A 10 -3.13 21.01 -7.04
N GLY A 11 -3.93 19.95 -6.90
CA GLY A 11 -4.58 19.28 -8.04
C GLY A 11 -3.74 18.20 -8.73
N ASN A 12 -2.48 17.99 -8.31
CA ASN A 12 -1.65 16.90 -8.78
C ASN A 12 -1.55 15.78 -7.73
N CYS A 13 -2.31 14.70 -7.93
CA CYS A 13 -2.38 13.58 -7.00
C CYS A 13 -1.45 12.42 -7.34
N TRP A 14 -0.53 12.53 -8.31
CA TRP A 14 0.31 11.39 -8.73
C TRP A 14 1.06 10.74 -7.56
N ASP A 15 1.55 11.55 -6.62
CA ASP A 15 2.25 11.05 -5.43
C ASP A 15 1.29 10.43 -4.39
N ASN A 16 0.04 10.86 -4.35
CA ASN A 16 -0.96 10.41 -3.37
C ASN A 16 -1.82 9.25 -3.87
N ALA A 17 -2.07 9.16 -5.18
CA ALA A 17 -2.97 8.19 -5.78
C ALA A 17 -2.61 6.73 -5.43
N PRO A 18 -1.31 6.31 -5.40
CA PRO A 18 -0.96 4.97 -4.93
C PRO A 18 -1.33 4.72 -3.47
N GLN A 19 -1.16 5.72 -2.60
CA GLN A 19 -1.54 5.61 -1.18
C GLN A 19 -3.06 5.55 -1.01
N GLU A 20 -3.81 6.40 -1.72
CA GLU A 20 -5.28 6.37 -1.70
C GLU A 20 -5.82 5.01 -2.15
N SER A 21 -5.27 4.45 -3.24
CA SER A 21 -5.64 3.11 -3.72
C SER A 21 -5.36 2.02 -2.68
N PHE A 22 -4.17 2.04 -2.04
CA PHE A 22 -3.84 1.10 -0.97
C PHE A 22 -4.85 1.19 0.19
N PHE A 23 -5.13 2.40 0.68
CA PHE A 23 -6.06 2.60 1.79
C PHE A 23 -7.51 2.30 1.45
N GLY A 24 -7.93 2.51 0.19
CA GLY A 24 -9.24 2.08 -0.30
C GLY A 24 -9.39 0.56 -0.17
N HIS A 25 -8.48 -0.19 -0.78
CA HIS A 25 -8.50 -1.65 -0.70
C HIS A 25 -8.36 -2.19 0.73
N LEU A 26 -7.52 -1.57 1.56
CA LEU A 26 -7.39 -1.96 2.97
C LEU A 26 -8.73 -1.89 3.70
N LYS A 27 -9.49 -0.82 3.49
CA LYS A 27 -10.79 -0.62 4.15
C LYS A 27 -11.88 -1.55 3.62
N ASP A 28 -11.81 -1.91 2.34
CA ASP A 28 -12.76 -2.83 1.72
C ASP A 28 -12.50 -4.30 2.12
N GLU A 29 -11.23 -4.67 2.27
CA GLU A 29 -10.82 -6.08 2.42
C GLU A 29 -10.51 -6.48 3.87
N VAL A 30 -10.30 -5.51 4.76
CA VAL A 30 -9.99 -5.78 6.17
C VAL A 30 -11.11 -5.24 7.05
N ASP A 31 -11.82 -6.17 7.70
CA ASP A 31 -12.73 -5.84 8.78
C ASP A 31 -11.95 -5.38 10.03
N CYS A 32 -11.60 -4.10 10.05
CA CYS A 32 -10.97 -3.43 11.17
C CYS A 32 -11.97 -3.18 12.31
N GLN A 33 -13.27 -3.10 12.04
CA GLN A 33 -14.28 -2.72 13.01
C GLN A 33 -14.54 -3.82 14.04
N SER A 34 -14.37 -5.09 13.67
CA SER A 34 -14.50 -6.21 14.62
C SER A 34 -13.33 -6.35 15.59
N ALA A 35 -12.23 -5.61 15.40
CA ALA A 35 -11.09 -5.69 16.30
C ALA A 35 -11.44 -5.12 17.69
N ARG A 36 -11.29 -5.93 18.74
CA ARG A 36 -11.64 -5.54 20.12
C ARG A 36 -10.49 -4.86 20.85
N THR A 37 -9.27 -5.00 20.33
CA THR A 37 -8.06 -4.44 20.93
C THR A 37 -7.17 -3.80 19.87
N ILE A 38 -6.34 -2.83 20.28
CA ILE A 38 -5.31 -2.24 19.42
C ILE A 38 -4.34 -3.31 18.90
N LYS A 39 -4.02 -4.32 19.72
CA LYS A 39 -3.14 -5.42 19.31
C LYS A 39 -3.74 -6.22 18.15
N GLU A 40 -5.02 -6.54 18.23
CA GLU A 40 -5.74 -7.25 17.18
C GLU A 40 -5.81 -6.41 15.90
N LEU A 41 -6.17 -5.13 16.01
CA LEU A 41 -6.21 -4.21 14.87
C LEU A 41 -4.84 -4.13 14.17
N LYS A 42 -3.75 -3.97 14.94
CA LYS A 42 -2.38 -3.98 14.42
C LYS A 42 -2.06 -5.31 13.71
N SER A 43 -2.48 -6.44 14.28
CA SER A 43 -2.26 -7.75 13.66
C SER A 43 -2.97 -7.86 12.31
N LYS A 44 -4.22 -7.41 12.22
CA LYS A 44 -4.99 -7.42 10.96
C LYS A 44 -4.34 -6.54 9.90
N ILE A 45 -3.94 -5.32 10.25
CA ILE A 45 -3.25 -4.40 9.34
C ILE A 45 -1.91 -4.99 8.89
N ASN A 46 -1.12 -5.57 9.81
CA ASN A 46 0.16 -6.20 9.47
C ASN A 46 -0.01 -7.37 8.50
N HIS A 47 -0.99 -8.25 8.73
CA HIS A 47 -1.27 -9.36 7.82
C HIS A 47 -1.68 -8.84 6.44
N TYR A 48 -2.53 -7.81 6.37
CA TYR A 48 -2.92 -7.23 5.10
C TYR A 48 -1.74 -6.57 4.37
N MET A 49 -0.84 -5.86 5.07
CA MET A 49 0.36 -5.29 4.45
C MET A 49 1.25 -6.37 3.84
N VAL A 50 1.41 -7.52 4.52
CA VAL A 50 2.16 -8.66 3.97
C VAL A 50 1.45 -9.21 2.73
N TYR A 51 0.13 -9.42 2.80
CA TYR A 51 -0.70 -9.85 1.67
C TYR A 51 -0.57 -8.91 0.46
N TYR A 52 -0.84 -7.62 0.65
CA TYR A 52 -0.84 -6.62 -0.41
C TYR A 52 0.50 -6.54 -1.13
N ASN A 53 1.61 -6.56 -0.40
CA ASN A 53 2.94 -6.39 -0.99
C ASN A 53 3.48 -7.64 -1.67
N ASN A 54 3.13 -8.84 -1.19
CA ASN A 54 3.75 -10.09 -1.64
C ASN A 54 2.83 -10.95 -2.50
N TYR A 55 1.50 -10.84 -2.34
CA TYR A 55 0.54 -11.79 -2.90
C TYR A 55 -0.58 -11.14 -3.72
N ARG A 56 -0.80 -9.83 -3.62
CA ARG A 56 -1.78 -9.11 -4.44
C ARG A 56 -1.20 -8.71 -5.80
N TYR A 57 -1.59 -9.43 -6.84
CA TYR A 57 -1.25 -9.08 -8.22
C TYR A 57 -2.10 -7.92 -8.72
N GLN A 58 -1.47 -6.97 -9.41
CA GLN A 58 -2.15 -5.77 -9.92
C GLN A 58 -1.97 -5.64 -11.43
N TRP A 59 -3.06 -5.39 -12.14
CA TRP A 59 -3.05 -5.22 -13.60
C TRP A 59 -2.13 -4.08 -14.05
N ASN A 60 -2.18 -2.96 -13.34
CA ASN A 60 -1.35 -1.78 -13.61
C ASN A 60 0.15 -2.02 -13.34
N LEU A 61 0.49 -3.10 -12.63
CA LEU A 61 1.87 -3.51 -12.36
C LEU A 61 2.29 -4.68 -13.26
N LYS A 62 1.76 -4.76 -14.49
CA LYS A 62 2.01 -5.87 -15.43
C LYS A 62 1.70 -7.25 -14.83
N LYS A 63 0.65 -7.34 -14.01
CA LYS A 63 0.29 -8.53 -13.23
C LYS A 63 1.42 -9.03 -12.32
N MET A 64 2.14 -8.11 -11.69
CA MET A 64 3.09 -8.41 -10.62
C MET A 64 2.54 -7.95 -9.28
N THR A 65 3.09 -8.48 -8.19
CA THR A 65 2.91 -7.91 -6.85
C THR A 65 3.77 -6.65 -6.69
N PRO A 66 3.48 -5.76 -5.74
CA PRO A 66 4.30 -4.57 -5.51
C PRO A 66 5.80 -4.88 -5.31
N ILE A 67 6.13 -5.94 -4.56
CA ILE A 67 7.53 -6.35 -4.36
C ILE A 67 8.15 -6.89 -5.65
N GLN A 68 7.42 -7.72 -6.40
CA GLN A 68 7.91 -8.23 -7.68
C GLN A 68 8.18 -7.10 -8.67
N TYR A 69 7.26 -6.14 -8.76
CA TYR A 69 7.41 -4.97 -9.63
C TYR A 69 8.61 -4.12 -9.23
N ARG A 70 8.79 -3.84 -7.94
CA ARG A 70 9.98 -3.14 -7.42
C ARG A 70 11.26 -3.86 -7.80
N ASN A 71 11.33 -5.17 -7.60
CA ASN A 71 12.54 -5.95 -7.89
C ASN A 71 12.82 -6.00 -9.40
N HIS A 72 11.79 -6.12 -10.23
CA HIS A 72 11.90 -6.05 -11.69
C HIS A 72 12.52 -4.71 -12.15
N LEU A 73 12.09 -3.58 -11.57
CA LEU A 73 12.65 -2.26 -11.87
C LEU A 73 14.11 -2.08 -11.41
N LEU A 74 14.51 -2.76 -10.32
CA LEU A 74 15.90 -2.71 -9.82
C LEU A 74 16.86 -3.61 -10.59
N SER A 75 16.33 -4.64 -11.27
CA SER A 75 17.10 -5.55 -12.13
C SER A 75 17.20 -5.09 -13.59
N ALA A 76 16.46 -4.05 -13.96
CA ALA A 76 16.43 -3.46 -15.30
C ALA A 76 17.45 -2.31 -15.40
#